data_AF-A0A087GBK2-F1
#
_entry.id   AF-A0A087GBK2-F1
#
_cell.length_a   1.000
_cell.length_b   1.000
_cell.length_c   1.000
_cell.angle_alpha   90.00
_cell.angle_beta   90.00
_cell.angle_gamma   90.00
#
_symmetry.space_group_name_H-M   'P 1'
#
loop_
_entity.id
_entity.type
_entity.pdbx_description
1 polymer ?
#
loop_
_entity_poly.entity_id
_entity_poly.type
_entity_poly.pdbx_seq_one_letter_code
_entity_poly.pdbx_strand_id
1 'polypeptide(L)'
;MASSVMTEEYLHSSPKKQRLDKASGESNSSATIPRPQKPNPNDDEYIRQYIMYYYQFHKSEGFVIDWKKLTYMFNSMPIMDPYRAGRRTNDEIIRDVACRAINQHNADKGTNLEFVDYVSANYRWCGGVLVWVTFWARDLASCCPEPKLYQAKVLRCGPSLCEIYTFRLKPTDEEIAAVLVDPPPPLNEDDPESPTILFTVTGPGSGYMSIPEVVFTRIPAEVESVPSPESSP
;
A
#
# COMPACT_ATOMS: atom_id res chain seq x y z
N MET A 1 26.89 25.98 52.91
CA MET A 1 26.27 27.32 52.81
C MET A 1 26.53 27.80 51.38
N ALA A 2 25.58 27.72 50.44
CA ALA A 2 24.49 28.68 50.14
C ALA A 2 25.05 30.10 49.86
N SER A 3 24.74 30.85 48.80
CA SER A 3 23.84 30.79 47.62
C SER A 3 24.52 31.64 46.49
N SER A 4 24.13 31.70 45.22
CA SER A 4 22.94 32.40 44.71
C SER A 4 22.87 32.32 43.18
N VAL A 5 21.64 32.36 42.68
CA VAL A 5 21.12 32.29 41.31
C VAL A 5 21.24 33.65 40.59
N MET A 6 21.39 33.66 39.25
CA MET A 6 20.62 34.52 38.33
C MET A 6 20.59 33.93 36.90
N THR A 7 19.45 34.16 36.27
CA THR A 7 18.82 33.57 35.08
C THR A 7 19.10 34.38 33.78
N GLU A 8 18.42 33.97 32.70
CA GLU A 8 18.20 34.62 31.38
C GLU A 8 19.21 34.30 30.27
N GLU A 9 18.81 33.45 29.31
CA GLU A 9 17.95 33.71 28.14
C GLU A 9 18.77 34.23 26.95
N TYR A 10 19.09 33.34 26.01
CA TYR A 10 19.16 33.69 24.59
C TYR A 10 18.63 32.53 23.76
N LEU A 11 17.31 32.56 23.57
CA LEU A 11 16.61 31.89 22.48
C LEU A 11 17.18 32.39 21.15
N HIS A 12 17.88 31.52 20.41
CA HIS A 12 18.15 31.75 19.00
C HIS A 12 17.02 31.16 18.15
N SER A 13 16.07 32.05 17.88
CA SER A 13 15.23 32.19 16.68
C SER A 13 15.43 31.10 15.62
N SER A 14 14.48 30.16 15.55
CA SER A 14 14.30 29.30 14.38
C SER A 14 13.62 30.08 13.24
N PRO A 15 14.04 29.93 11.97
CA PRO A 15 13.39 30.62 10.86
C PRO A 15 11.93 30.22 10.71
N LYS A 16 11.08 31.24 10.52
CA LYS A 16 9.63 31.17 10.40
C LYS A 16 9.22 30.21 9.27
N LYS A 17 8.48 29.15 9.62
CA LYS A 17 7.76 28.31 8.66
C LYS A 17 6.72 29.18 7.94
N GLN A 18 6.81 29.26 6.61
CA GLN A 18 5.72 29.78 5.80
C GLN A 18 4.54 28.82 5.92
N ARG A 19 3.45 29.36 6.44
CA ARG A 19 2.19 28.67 6.72
C ARG A 19 1.46 28.57 5.39
N LEU A 20 1.43 27.38 4.79
CA LEU A 20 0.47 27.07 3.73
C LEU A 20 -0.88 26.93 4.42
N ASP A 21 -1.85 27.76 4.01
CA ASP A 21 -3.17 27.84 4.59
C ASP A 21 -3.88 26.49 4.46
N LYS A 22 -3.87 25.74 5.57
CA LYS A 22 -4.66 24.52 5.74
C LYS A 22 -6.11 24.97 5.89
N ALA A 23 -6.87 24.89 4.80
CA ALA A 23 -8.32 24.98 4.85
C ALA A 23 -8.82 23.94 5.86
N SER A 24 -9.39 24.45 6.94
CA SER A 24 -10.00 23.71 8.04
C SER A 24 -11.28 23.05 7.55
N GLY A 25 -11.14 21.88 6.94
CA GLY A 25 -12.23 20.94 6.68
C GLY A 25 -12.28 19.92 7.82
N GLU A 26 -13.31 20.06 8.65
CA GLU A 26 -13.98 19.03 9.46
C GLU A 26 -13.11 17.89 10.03
N SER A 27 -12.93 17.99 11.35
CA SER A 27 -12.46 16.91 12.22
C SER A 27 -13.42 15.71 12.14
N ASN A 28 -13.27 14.87 11.13
CA ASN A 28 -13.93 13.58 11.12
C ASN A 28 -13.35 12.73 12.26
N SER A 29 -14.25 12.32 13.14
CA SER A 29 -14.01 11.46 14.28
C SER A 29 -13.11 10.29 13.91
N SER A 30 -12.24 9.90 14.85
CA SER A 30 -11.45 8.67 14.82
C SER A 30 -12.37 7.46 14.68
N ALA A 31 -12.82 7.17 13.46
CA ALA A 31 -13.43 5.91 13.11
C ALA A 31 -12.32 4.86 13.19
N THR A 32 -12.29 4.11 14.28
CA THR A 32 -11.48 2.90 14.41
C THR A 32 -11.82 2.01 13.21
N ILE A 33 -10.94 1.98 12.21
CA ILE A 33 -11.13 1.11 11.04
C ILE A 33 -11.24 -0.32 11.59
N PRO A 34 -12.36 -1.03 11.34
CA PRO A 34 -12.56 -2.38 11.82
C PRO A 34 -11.37 -3.26 11.43
N ARG A 35 -10.96 -4.17 12.32
CA ARG A 35 -9.89 -5.11 11.98
C ARG A 35 -10.31 -5.89 10.74
N PRO A 36 -9.45 -5.96 9.71
CA PRO A 36 -9.79 -6.69 8.49
C PRO A 36 -10.01 -8.17 8.80
N GLN A 37 -11.00 -8.76 8.14
CA GLN A 37 -11.37 -10.16 8.26
C GLN A 37 -10.31 -11.05 7.61
N LYS A 38 -10.19 -12.29 8.08
CA LYS A 38 -9.29 -13.28 7.45
C LYS A 38 -9.82 -13.67 6.07
N PRO A 39 -8.93 -14.01 5.11
CA PRO A 39 -9.33 -14.55 3.82
C PRO A 39 -10.29 -15.73 3.97
N ASN A 40 -11.37 -15.72 3.19
CA ASN A 40 -12.33 -16.82 3.16
C ASN A 40 -12.79 -17.06 1.71
N PRO A 41 -12.18 -18.01 0.98
CA PRO A 41 -12.53 -18.26 -0.43
C PRO A 41 -13.96 -18.76 -0.62
N ASN A 42 -14.63 -19.21 0.44
CA ASN A 42 -16.04 -19.61 0.37
C ASN A 42 -17.01 -18.43 0.47
N ASP A 43 -16.55 -17.23 0.86
CA ASP A 43 -17.37 -16.03 0.86
C ASP A 43 -17.28 -15.31 -0.50
N ASP A 44 -18.42 -15.13 -1.16
CA ASP A 44 -18.55 -14.37 -2.39
C ASP A 44 -18.05 -12.92 -2.24
N GLU A 45 -18.23 -12.30 -1.08
CA GLU A 45 -17.77 -10.93 -0.84
C GLU A 45 -16.24 -10.86 -0.74
N TYR A 46 -15.60 -11.87 -0.15
CA TYR A 46 -14.15 -12.00 -0.20
C TYR A 46 -13.65 -12.09 -1.63
N ILE A 47 -14.29 -12.92 -2.47
CA ILE A 47 -13.89 -13.07 -3.89
C ILE A 47 -14.08 -11.75 -4.65
N ARG A 48 -15.19 -11.03 -4.45
CA ARG A 48 -15.40 -9.71 -5.06
C ARG A 48 -14.32 -8.71 -4.66
N GLN A 49 -13.97 -8.66 -3.38
CA GLN A 49 -12.89 -7.78 -2.90
C GLN A 49 -11.51 -8.23 -3.36
N TYR A 50 -11.27 -9.53 -3.51
CA TYR A 50 -10.04 -10.08 -4.09
C TYR A 50 -9.84 -9.64 -5.52
N ILE A 51 -10.87 -9.73 -6.37
CA ILE A 51 -10.82 -9.22 -7.75
C ILE A 51 -10.45 -7.73 -7.74
N MET A 52 -11.15 -6.92 -6.94
CA MET A 52 -10.88 -5.49 -6.83
C MET A 52 -9.45 -5.19 -6.36
N TYR A 53 -8.99 -5.86 -5.31
CA TYR A 53 -7.62 -5.74 -4.80
C TYR A 53 -6.60 -6.14 -5.87
N TYR A 54 -6.82 -7.26 -6.56
CA TYR A 54 -5.92 -7.79 -7.58
C TYR A 54 -5.71 -6.76 -8.69
N TYR A 55 -6.79 -6.22 -9.26
CA TYR A 55 -6.67 -5.24 -10.34
C TYR A 55 -6.04 -3.93 -9.87
N GLN A 56 -6.43 -3.39 -8.71
CA GLN A 56 -5.81 -2.18 -8.17
C GLN A 56 -4.31 -2.38 -7.90
N PHE A 57 -3.95 -3.53 -7.34
CA PHE A 57 -2.55 -3.88 -7.07
C PHE A 57 -1.75 -4.00 -8.36
N HIS A 58 -2.25 -4.73 -9.37
CA HIS A 58 -1.47 -4.97 -10.59
C HIS A 58 -1.41 -3.72 -11.48
N LYS A 59 -2.51 -2.97 -11.64
CA LYS A 59 -2.51 -1.73 -12.42
C LYS A 59 -1.59 -0.67 -11.85
N SER A 60 -1.61 -0.50 -10.53
CA SER A 60 -0.79 0.51 -9.85
C SER A 60 0.55 -0.01 -9.36
N GLU A 61 0.91 -1.26 -9.66
CA GLU A 61 2.07 -1.97 -9.09
C GLU A 61 2.15 -1.95 -7.55
N GLY A 62 0.98 -1.86 -6.91
CA GLY A 62 0.78 -1.90 -5.46
C GLY A 62 0.70 -0.53 -4.79
N PHE A 63 0.83 0.58 -5.52
CA PHE A 63 0.87 1.92 -4.92
C PHE A 63 -0.51 2.48 -4.56
N VAL A 64 -1.54 2.19 -5.35
CA VAL A 64 -2.86 2.82 -5.24
C VAL A 64 -3.90 1.75 -4.99
N ILE A 65 -4.38 1.70 -3.74
CA ILE A 65 -5.36 0.73 -3.27
C ILE A 65 -6.39 1.47 -2.41
N ASP A 66 -7.66 1.28 -2.71
CA ASP A 66 -8.79 1.84 -1.97
C ASP A 66 -9.12 0.96 -0.76
N TRP A 67 -8.31 1.11 0.29
CA TRP A 67 -8.43 0.36 1.53
C TRP A 67 -9.78 0.50 2.23
N LYS A 68 -10.55 1.57 1.95
CA LYS A 68 -11.88 1.78 2.56
C LYS A 68 -12.93 0.81 2.01
N LYS A 69 -12.71 0.28 0.80
CA LYS A 69 -13.59 -0.72 0.18
C LYS A 69 -13.17 -2.16 0.50
N LEU A 70 -12.07 -2.35 1.23
CA LEU A 70 -11.54 -3.67 1.58
C LEU A 70 -11.80 -3.95 3.05
N THR A 71 -12.64 -4.95 3.32
CA THR A 71 -12.91 -5.46 4.67
C THR A 71 -12.08 -6.71 4.98
N TYR A 72 -11.49 -7.34 3.98
CA TYR A 72 -10.65 -8.54 4.10
C TYR A 72 -9.15 -8.22 4.08
N MET A 73 -8.34 -9.10 4.69
CA MET A 73 -6.88 -9.03 4.59
C MET A 73 -6.41 -9.55 3.23
N PHE A 74 -5.45 -8.84 2.64
CA PHE A 74 -4.78 -9.20 1.39
C PHE A 74 -3.26 -9.17 1.55
N ASN A 75 -2.53 -9.50 0.49
CA ASN A 75 -1.06 -9.62 0.52
C ASN A 75 -0.34 -8.31 0.86
N SER A 76 -0.98 -7.16 0.72
CA SER A 76 -0.50 -5.89 1.26
C SER A 76 -1.56 -5.29 2.17
N MET A 77 -1.11 -4.49 3.12
CA MET A 77 -1.94 -3.88 4.14
C MET A 77 -1.68 -2.37 4.19
N PRO A 78 -2.71 -1.56 4.52
CA PRO A 78 -2.50 -0.16 4.82
C PRO A 78 -1.64 -0.05 6.08
N ILE A 79 -0.80 0.99 6.16
CA ILE A 79 -0.02 1.27 7.36
C ILE A 79 -0.97 1.82 8.43
N MET A 80 -1.65 0.92 9.15
CA MET A 80 -2.79 1.28 10.00
C MET A 80 -2.50 1.35 11.50
N ASP A 81 -1.36 0.88 11.97
CA ASP A 81 -0.98 1.03 13.38
C ASP A 81 0.51 0.71 13.49
N PRO A 82 1.29 1.43 14.33
CA PRO A 82 2.70 1.20 14.43
C PRO A 82 2.89 -0.25 14.83
N TYR A 83 3.73 -0.94 14.06
CA TYR A 83 4.59 -2.01 14.51
C TYR A 83 4.53 -2.11 16.05
N ARG A 84 3.73 -3.04 16.60
CA ARG A 84 3.45 -3.13 18.04
C ARG A 84 4.71 -3.36 18.90
N ALA A 85 5.88 -3.43 18.27
CA ALA A 85 7.20 -3.63 18.84
C ALA A 85 8.14 -2.40 18.72
N GLY A 86 7.68 -1.24 18.23
CA GLY A 86 8.53 -0.08 17.94
C GLY A 86 8.19 1.19 18.73
N ARG A 87 9.21 1.97 19.09
CA ARG A 87 9.04 3.35 19.62
C ARG A 87 8.68 4.38 18.54
N ARG A 88 8.65 3.98 17.26
CA ARG A 88 8.45 4.89 16.12
C ARG A 88 7.01 4.91 15.64
N THR A 89 6.54 6.08 15.23
CA THR A 89 5.21 6.25 14.61
C THR A 89 5.23 5.80 13.15
N ASN A 90 4.04 5.58 12.57
CA ASN A 90 3.91 5.28 11.14
C ASN A 90 4.51 6.39 10.27
N ASP A 91 4.24 7.66 10.61
CA ASP A 91 4.77 8.82 9.89
C ASP A 91 6.30 8.85 9.89
N GLU A 92 6.93 8.52 11.02
CA GLU A 92 8.38 8.44 11.13
C GLU A 92 8.96 7.33 10.26
N ILE A 93 8.29 6.17 10.19
CA ILE A 93 8.72 5.06 9.34
C ILE A 93 8.58 5.42 7.87
N ILE A 94 7.43 5.99 7.47
CA ILE A 94 7.17 6.37 6.08
C ILE A 94 8.15 7.46 5.63
N ARG A 95 8.39 8.48 6.48
CA ARG A 95 9.37 9.52 6.20
C ARG A 95 10.79 8.97 6.09
N ASP A 96 11.21 8.08 7.00
CA ASP A 96 12.53 7.45 6.96
C ASP A 96 12.72 6.68 5.64
N VAL A 97 11.71 5.91 5.21
CA VAL A 97 11.74 5.18 3.93
C VAL A 97 11.84 6.14 2.75
N ALA A 98 11.01 7.18 2.71
CA ALA A 98 11.01 8.14 1.60
C ALA A 98 12.33 8.93 1.53
N CYS A 99 12.84 9.43 2.65
CA CYS A 99 14.10 10.16 2.71
C CYS A 99 15.30 9.30 2.29
N ARG A 100 15.35 8.03 2.72
CA ARG A 100 16.40 7.11 2.27
C ARG A 100 16.34 6.87 0.77
N ALA A 101 15.13 6.67 0.24
CA ALA A 101 14.93 6.48 -1.19
C ALA A 101 15.37 7.71 -2.00
N ILE A 102 15.01 8.91 -1.54
CA ILE A 102 15.44 10.18 -2.12
C ILE A 102 16.97 10.32 -2.07
N ASN A 103 17.60 10.07 -0.92
CA ASN A 103 19.04 10.25 -0.76
C ASN A 103 19.83 9.35 -1.71
N GLN A 104 19.42 8.09 -1.85
CA GLN A 104 20.03 7.17 -2.80
C GLN A 104 19.80 7.63 -4.24
N HIS A 105 18.57 8.05 -4.59
CA HIS A 105 18.27 8.56 -5.94
C HIS A 105 19.09 9.81 -6.28
N ASN A 106 19.23 10.75 -5.34
CA ASN A 106 20.05 11.95 -5.49
C ASN A 106 21.53 11.59 -5.69
N ALA A 107 22.05 10.63 -4.93
CA ALA A 107 23.42 10.15 -5.11
C ALA A 107 23.63 9.48 -6.48
N ASP A 108 22.68 8.65 -6.92
CA ASP A 108 22.80 7.86 -8.15
C ASP A 108 22.56 8.68 -9.42
N LYS A 109 21.68 9.69 -9.36
CA LYS A 109 21.24 10.49 -10.51
C LYS A 109 21.76 11.93 -10.51
N GLY A 110 22.44 12.35 -9.44
CA GLY A 110 22.90 13.73 -9.28
C GLY A 110 21.75 14.74 -9.13
N THR A 111 20.57 14.30 -8.68
CA THR A 111 19.41 15.17 -8.42
C THR A 111 19.50 15.81 -7.02
N ASN A 112 18.66 16.81 -6.76
CA ASN A 112 18.57 17.44 -5.44
C ASN A 112 17.12 17.49 -4.95
N LEU A 113 16.50 16.30 -4.86
CA LEU A 113 15.16 16.15 -4.34
C LEU A 113 15.14 16.31 -2.82
N GLU A 114 14.16 17.06 -2.31
CA GLU A 114 13.88 17.21 -0.88
C GLU A 114 12.46 16.72 -0.59
N PHE A 115 12.32 15.87 0.43
CA PHE A 115 11.03 15.35 0.90
C PHE A 115 10.15 16.48 1.44
N VAL A 116 8.87 16.52 1.04
CA VAL A 116 7.89 17.49 1.54
C VAL A 116 6.92 16.82 2.51
N ASP A 117 6.12 15.88 2.01
CA ASP A 117 5.17 15.11 2.81
C ASP A 117 4.78 13.81 2.11
N TYR A 118 4.20 12.85 2.83
CA TYR A 118 3.67 11.62 2.21
C TYR A 118 2.17 11.74 1.94
N VAL A 119 1.69 11.02 0.92
CA VAL A 119 0.26 10.98 0.54
C VAL A 119 -0.36 9.66 0.96
N SER A 120 0.33 8.56 0.67
CA SER A 120 -0.17 7.22 0.98
C SER A 120 0.99 6.26 1.16
N ALA A 121 0.81 5.27 2.02
CA ALA A 121 1.75 4.17 2.12
C ALA A 121 1.04 2.87 2.49
N ASN A 122 1.56 1.77 1.97
CA ASN A 122 1.14 0.43 2.31
C ASN A 122 2.35 -0.50 2.35
N TYR A 123 2.17 -1.69 2.93
CA TYR A 123 3.28 -2.60 3.15
C TYR A 123 2.89 -4.06 2.99
N ARG A 124 3.90 -4.91 2.78
CA ARG A 124 3.83 -6.37 2.76
C ARG A 124 4.98 -6.92 3.58
N TRP A 125 4.70 -7.96 4.35
CA TRP A 125 5.73 -8.77 4.98
C TRP A 125 6.34 -9.74 3.97
N CYS A 126 7.65 -9.66 3.77
CA CYS A 126 8.42 -10.59 2.94
C CYS A 126 9.88 -10.59 3.39
N GLY A 127 10.33 -11.60 4.14
CA GLY A 127 11.71 -11.69 4.66
C GLY A 127 12.23 -10.40 5.36
N GLY A 128 11.32 -9.51 5.77
CA GLY A 128 11.52 -8.06 5.83
C GLY A 128 10.18 -7.35 5.59
N VAL A 129 10.22 -6.03 5.38
CA VAL A 129 9.04 -5.19 5.11
C VAL A 129 9.20 -4.48 3.79
N LEU A 130 8.40 -4.85 2.79
CA LEU A 130 8.32 -4.15 1.52
C LEU A 130 7.28 -3.05 1.64
N VAL A 131 7.69 -1.80 1.43
CA VAL A 131 6.86 -0.61 1.58
C VAL A 131 6.67 0.04 0.21
N TRP A 132 5.44 0.35 -0.13
CA TRP A 132 5.07 1.24 -1.22
C TRP A 132 4.71 2.58 -0.61
N VAL A 133 5.43 3.63 -0.99
CA VAL A 133 5.18 5.00 -0.52
C VAL A 133 4.98 5.93 -1.71
N THR A 134 3.93 6.73 -1.64
CA THR A 134 3.69 7.87 -2.54
C THR A 134 3.89 9.15 -1.74
N PHE A 135 4.73 10.06 -2.22
CA PHE A 135 5.12 11.27 -1.48
C PHE A 135 5.40 12.45 -2.40
N TRP A 136 5.27 13.65 -1.85
CA TRP A 136 5.68 14.90 -2.48
C TRP A 136 7.17 15.13 -2.26
N ALA A 137 7.88 15.49 -3.32
CA ALA A 137 9.25 16.00 -3.23
C ALA A 137 9.45 17.19 -4.17
N ARG A 138 10.29 18.12 -3.74
CA ARG A 138 10.68 19.31 -4.53
C ARG A 138 12.11 19.13 -5.03
N ASP A 139 12.37 19.51 -6.27
CA ASP A 139 13.73 19.53 -6.80
C ASP A 139 14.36 20.89 -6.54
N LEU A 140 15.34 20.94 -5.64
CA LEU A 140 16.06 22.15 -5.26
C LEU A 140 17.07 22.59 -6.32
N ALA A 141 17.40 21.75 -7.30
CA ALA A 141 18.21 22.14 -8.44
C ALA A 141 17.41 22.92 -9.50
N SER A 142 16.07 22.86 -9.44
CA SER A 142 15.18 23.59 -10.34
C SER A 142 15.11 25.08 -9.98
N CYS A 143 15.07 25.94 -11.01
CA CYS A 143 14.85 27.39 -10.84
C CYS A 143 13.48 27.71 -10.22
N CYS A 144 12.50 26.83 -10.38
CA CYS A 144 11.17 26.90 -9.76
C CYS A 144 10.89 25.54 -9.08
N PRO A 145 11.17 25.40 -7.78
CA PRO A 145 11.06 24.13 -7.06
C PRO A 145 9.61 23.81 -6.71
N GLU A 146 8.82 23.42 -7.70
CA GLU A 146 7.46 22.94 -7.51
C GLU A 146 7.46 21.49 -6.98
N PRO A 147 6.69 21.17 -5.92
CA PRO A 147 6.54 19.80 -5.46
C PRO A 147 5.89 18.91 -6.53
N LYS A 148 6.47 17.73 -6.76
CA LYS A 148 5.91 16.67 -7.61
C LYS A 148 5.66 15.40 -6.80
N LEU A 149 4.73 14.58 -7.25
CA LEU A 149 4.47 13.28 -6.65
C LEU A 149 5.45 12.25 -7.17
N TYR A 150 6.07 11.54 -6.24
CA TYR A 150 6.96 10.42 -6.48
C TYR A 150 6.40 9.17 -5.81
N GLN A 151 6.80 8.02 -6.34
CA GLN A 151 6.49 6.69 -5.85
C GLN A 151 7.80 5.94 -5.61
N ALA A 152 7.93 5.33 -4.44
CA ALA A 152 9.05 4.45 -4.12
C ALA A 152 8.58 3.11 -3.55
N LYS A 153 9.15 2.02 -4.08
CA LYS A 153 8.97 0.66 -3.57
C LYS A 153 10.29 0.22 -2.92
N VAL A 154 10.26 0.02 -1.62
CA VAL A 154 11.47 -0.14 -0.80
C VAL A 154 11.35 -1.37 0.09
N LEU A 155 12.31 -2.29 -0.02
CA LEU A 155 12.45 -3.39 0.94
C LEU A 155 13.33 -2.93 2.09
N ARG A 156 12.79 -3.05 3.31
CA ARG A 156 13.52 -2.81 4.54
C ARG A 156 13.74 -4.14 5.26
N CYS A 157 15.00 -4.44 5.57
CA CYS A 157 15.36 -5.56 6.45
C CYS A 157 16.28 -5.04 7.57
N GLY A 158 15.80 -5.09 8.81
CA GLY A 158 16.57 -4.59 9.96
C GLY A 158 16.83 -3.07 9.92
N PRO A 159 17.94 -2.61 10.53
CA PRO A 159 18.25 -1.19 10.68
C PRO A 159 18.98 -0.57 9.46
N SER A 160 19.72 -1.38 8.70
CA SER A 160 20.65 -0.90 7.68
C SER A 160 20.23 -1.25 6.25
N LEU A 161 19.58 -2.39 6.01
CA LEU A 161 19.20 -2.78 4.65
C LEU A 161 17.97 -1.98 4.20
N CYS A 162 18.16 -1.22 3.12
CA CYS A 162 17.14 -0.43 2.45
C CYS A 162 17.38 -0.57 0.94
N GLU A 163 16.70 -1.52 0.33
CA GLU A 163 16.82 -1.79 -1.11
C GLU A 163 15.65 -1.13 -1.85
N ILE A 164 15.96 -0.36 -2.89
CA ILE A 164 14.98 0.38 -3.67
C ILE A 164 14.70 -0.40 -4.95
N TYR A 165 13.49 -0.93 -5.08
CA TYR A 165 13.03 -1.64 -6.27
C TYR A 165 12.46 -0.69 -7.32
N THR A 166 11.89 0.43 -6.89
CA THR A 166 11.27 1.41 -7.78
C THR A 166 11.42 2.79 -7.17
N PHE A 167 11.78 3.77 -7.99
CA PHE A 167 11.73 5.19 -7.67
C PHE A 167 11.37 5.96 -8.94
N ARG A 168 10.20 6.61 -8.96
CA ARG A 168 9.72 7.32 -10.16
C ARG A 168 8.76 8.46 -9.80
N LEU A 169 8.49 9.35 -10.75
CA LEU A 169 7.32 10.21 -10.68
C LEU A 169 6.04 9.35 -10.66
N LYS A 170 5.03 9.77 -9.90
CA LYS A 170 3.73 9.10 -9.89
C LYS A 170 3.13 9.17 -11.31
N PRO A 171 2.77 8.03 -11.92
CA PRO A 171 2.03 8.03 -13.17
C PRO A 171 0.68 8.75 -13.03
N THR A 172 0.16 9.28 -14.12
CA THR A 172 -1.18 9.89 -14.15
C THR A 172 -2.25 8.82 -13.94
N ASP A 173 -3.46 9.23 -13.57
CA ASP A 173 -4.53 8.27 -13.34
C ASP A 173 -4.98 7.61 -14.65
N GLU A 174 -4.83 8.30 -15.79
CA GLU A 174 -5.04 7.75 -17.14
C GLU A 174 -3.97 6.70 -17.49
N GLU A 175 -2.70 6.98 -17.19
CA GLU A 175 -1.61 6.02 -17.41
C GLU A 175 -1.82 4.74 -16.60
N ILE A 176 -2.25 4.85 -15.33
CA ILE A 176 -2.55 3.70 -14.48
C ILE A 176 -3.79 2.95 -15.00
N ALA A 177 -4.84 3.66 -15.42
CA ALA A 177 -6.05 3.05 -15.96
C ALA A 177 -5.79 2.28 -17.27
N ALA A 178 -4.86 2.76 -18.10
CA ALA A 178 -4.46 2.16 -19.37
C ALA A 178 -3.63 0.87 -19.22
N VAL A 179 -3.13 0.55 -18.01
CA VAL A 179 -2.42 -0.71 -17.77
C VAL A 179 -3.36 -1.89 -17.96
N LEU A 180 -3.01 -2.78 -18.89
CA LEU A 180 -3.69 -4.06 -19.11
C LEU A 180 -3.26 -5.06 -18.04
N VAL A 181 -4.23 -5.73 -17.45
CA VAL A 181 -4.02 -6.72 -16.39
C VAL A 181 -4.83 -7.95 -16.73
N ASP A 182 -4.17 -9.10 -16.78
CA ASP A 182 -4.82 -10.38 -16.99
C ASP A 182 -5.78 -10.71 -15.83
N PRO A 183 -6.83 -11.52 -16.04
CA PRO A 183 -7.67 -11.98 -14.94
C PRO A 183 -6.83 -12.71 -13.87
N PRO A 184 -7.27 -12.67 -12.60
CA PRO A 184 -6.59 -13.42 -11.55
C PRO A 184 -6.49 -14.91 -11.90
N PRO A 185 -5.40 -15.59 -11.51
CA PRO A 185 -5.32 -17.04 -11.65
C PRO A 185 -6.43 -17.71 -10.81
N PRO A 186 -6.83 -18.95 -11.16
CA PRO A 186 -7.77 -19.71 -10.37
C PRO A 186 -7.38 -19.78 -8.89
N LEU A 187 -8.35 -19.62 -7.98
CA LEU A 187 -8.11 -19.91 -6.56
C LEU A 187 -8.40 -21.38 -6.28
N ASN A 188 -7.63 -21.96 -5.36
CA ASN A 188 -7.78 -23.35 -4.90
C ASN A 188 -7.61 -24.39 -6.02
N GLU A 189 -6.82 -24.10 -7.06
CA GLU A 189 -6.53 -25.06 -8.13
C GLU A 189 -5.77 -26.28 -7.59
N ASP A 190 -4.86 -26.06 -6.65
CA ASP A 190 -4.05 -27.10 -6.02
C ASP A 190 -4.67 -27.70 -4.73
N ASP A 191 -5.89 -27.28 -4.37
CA ASP A 191 -6.59 -27.77 -3.17
C ASP A 191 -7.73 -28.70 -3.56
N PRO A 192 -7.52 -30.04 -3.51
CA PRO A 192 -8.53 -31.01 -3.93
C PRO A 192 -9.74 -31.07 -3.00
N GLU A 193 -9.71 -30.44 -1.82
CA GLU A 193 -10.84 -30.43 -0.89
C GLU A 193 -11.74 -29.19 -1.07
N SER A 194 -11.27 -28.18 -1.80
CA SER A 194 -11.97 -26.92 -2.02
C SER A 194 -12.44 -26.78 -3.47
N PRO A 195 -13.57 -26.11 -3.73
CA PRO A 195 -13.96 -25.80 -5.09
C PRO A 195 -12.94 -24.84 -5.72
N THR A 196 -12.51 -25.16 -6.94
CA THR A 196 -11.70 -24.25 -7.75
C THR A 196 -12.54 -23.06 -8.17
N ILE A 197 -12.02 -21.85 -8.00
CA ILE A 197 -12.71 -20.61 -8.37
C ILE A 197 -12.05 -20.07 -9.64
N LEU A 198 -12.79 -20.07 -10.74
CA LEU A 198 -12.35 -19.49 -12.02
C LEU A 198 -12.85 -18.06 -12.19
N PHE A 199 -12.03 -17.21 -12.79
CA PHE A 199 -12.38 -15.82 -13.11
C PHE A 199 -12.56 -15.64 -14.61
N THR A 200 -13.61 -14.95 -15.02
CA THR A 200 -13.90 -14.67 -16.44
C THR A 200 -14.22 -13.19 -16.60
N VAL A 201 -13.50 -12.52 -17.52
CA VAL A 201 -13.79 -11.14 -17.90
C VAL A 201 -15.02 -11.12 -18.78
N THR A 202 -16.05 -10.39 -18.38
CA THR A 202 -17.35 -10.32 -19.09
C THR A 202 -17.59 -9.00 -19.79
N GLY A 203 -16.80 -7.97 -19.47
CA GLY A 203 -16.98 -6.64 -20.04
C GLY A 203 -15.78 -5.72 -19.82
N PRO A 204 -15.73 -4.60 -20.56
CA PRO A 204 -14.70 -3.59 -20.37
C PRO A 204 -14.81 -2.95 -18.98
N GLY A 205 -13.71 -2.42 -18.48
CA GLY A 205 -13.72 -1.77 -17.19
C GLY A 205 -14.42 -0.42 -17.21
N SER A 206 -15.36 -0.23 -16.29
CA SER A 206 -16.03 1.05 -16.05
C SER A 206 -15.69 1.56 -14.65
N GLY A 207 -15.57 2.88 -14.48
CA GLY A 207 -15.31 3.51 -13.18
C GLY A 207 -13.84 3.59 -12.74
N TYR A 208 -13.60 3.55 -11.43
CA TYR A 208 -12.28 3.80 -10.83
C TYR A 208 -11.22 2.81 -11.34
N MET A 209 -10.09 3.33 -11.83
CA MET A 209 -9.00 2.57 -12.47
C MET A 209 -9.42 1.70 -13.66
N SER A 210 -10.62 1.88 -14.22
CA SER A 210 -11.12 1.09 -15.35
C SER A 210 -10.94 -0.42 -15.10
N ILE A 211 -11.30 -0.90 -13.90
CA ILE A 211 -11.24 -2.32 -13.53
C ILE A 211 -12.30 -3.07 -14.36
N PRO A 212 -11.93 -4.13 -15.10
CA PRO A 212 -12.88 -4.89 -15.92
C PRO A 212 -13.99 -5.53 -15.10
N GLU A 213 -15.13 -5.75 -15.74
CA GLU A 213 -16.19 -6.57 -15.16
C GLU A 213 -15.74 -8.03 -15.19
N VAL A 214 -15.65 -8.64 -14.01
CA VAL A 214 -15.20 -10.03 -13.84
C VAL A 214 -16.23 -10.78 -13.02
N VAL A 215 -16.64 -11.94 -13.54
CA VAL A 215 -17.46 -12.91 -12.83
C VAL A 215 -16.58 -14.07 -12.36
N PHE A 216 -16.99 -14.73 -11.28
CA PHE A 216 -16.34 -15.94 -10.81
C PHE A 216 -17.30 -17.12 -10.81
N THR A 217 -16.77 -18.31 -11.05
CA THR A 217 -17.52 -19.58 -11.02
C THR A 217 -16.80 -20.58 -10.13
N ARG A 218 -17.56 -21.45 -9.44
CA ARG A 218 -17.01 -22.51 -8.59
C ARG A 218 -17.17 -23.85 -9.28
N ILE A 219 -16.05 -24.52 -9.51
CA ILE A 219 -16.03 -25.91 -9.96
C ILE A 219 -15.90 -26.78 -8.71
N PRO A 220 -16.86 -27.68 -8.44
CA PRO A 220 -16.76 -28.59 -7.28
C PRO A 220 -15.50 -29.45 -7.35
N ALA A 221 -14.92 -29.73 -6.20
CA ALA A 221 -13.90 -30.77 -6.08
C ALA A 221 -14.47 -32.12 -6.53
N GLU A 222 -13.74 -32.87 -7.37
CA GLU A 222 -14.11 -34.23 -7.73
C GLU A 222 -14.04 -35.11 -6.48
N VAL A 223 -15.20 -35.44 -5.91
CA VAL A 223 -15.29 -36.46 -4.86
C VAL A 223 -15.16 -37.81 -5.57
N GLU A 224 -14.01 -38.48 -5.42
CA GLU A 224 -13.90 -39.89 -5.80
C GLU A 224 -15.02 -40.66 -5.10
N SER A 225 -15.99 -41.13 -5.89
CA SER A 225 -17.07 -41.97 -5.40
C SER A 225 -16.48 -43.31 -4.96
N VAL A 226 -16.43 -43.54 -3.65
CA VAL A 226 -16.10 -44.87 -3.09
C VAL A 226 -17.18 -45.84 -3.59
N PRO A 227 -16.84 -46.92 -4.32
CA PRO A 227 -17.84 -47.89 -4.74
C PRO A 227 -18.43 -48.57 -3.51
N SER A 228 -19.74 -48.43 -3.34
CA SER A 228 -20.51 -49.16 -2.32
C SER A 228 -20.24 -50.67 -2.46
N PRO A 229 -19.95 -51.40 -1.37
CA PRO A 229 -19.82 -52.85 -1.46
C PRO A 229 -21.16 -53.44 -1.90
N GLU A 230 -21.18 -54.06 -3.08
CA GLU A 230 -22.30 -54.89 -3.51
C GLU A 230 -22.50 -56.00 -2.49
N SER A 231 -23.57 -55.88 -1.69
CA SER A 231 -24.12 -56.99 -0.94
C SER A 231 -24.63 -58.02 -1.94
N SER A 232 -23.79 -59.03 -2.23
CA SER A 232 -24.18 -60.20 -3.01
C SER A 232 -25.18 -61.07 -2.23
N PRO A 233 -26.14 -61.70 -2.92
CA PRO A 233 -27.32 -62.37 -2.33
C PRO A 233 -27.03 -63.65 -1.55
#